data_AF-A0A3A6NQ72-F1
#
_entry.id   AF-A0A3A6NQ72-F1
#
_cell.length_a   1.000
_cell.length_b   1.000
_cell.length_c   1.000
_cell.angle_alpha   90.00
_cell.angle_beta   90.00
_cell.angle_gamma   90.00
#
_symmetry.space_group_name_H-M   'P 1'
#
loop_
_entity.id
_entity.type
_entity.pdbx_description
1 polymer ?
#
loop_
_entity_poly.entity_id
_entity_poly.type
_entity_poly.pdbx_seq_one_letter_code
_entity_poly.pdbx_strand_id
1 'polypeptide(L)'
;MAGFPQKLFDFSFKEFVTPTVIKILYALALVGIGIYCLVSIITGFTAGFGYGLLAIVIAVIVSLIGIIVARVYMEVIMVLFRIMGLLEGMAQAKGALPPPAPPQP
;
A
#
# COMPACT_ATOMS: atom_id res chain seq x y z
N MET A 1 -10.24 2.95 24.17
CA MET A 1 -9.17 3.14 23.17
C MET A 1 -8.99 1.81 22.42
N ALA A 2 -9.77 1.56 21.37
CA ALA A 2 -9.58 0.36 20.56
C ALA A 2 -8.30 0.55 19.72
N GLY A 3 -7.33 -0.35 19.88
CA GLY A 3 -6.07 -0.26 19.17
C GLY A 3 -6.25 -0.45 17.67
N PHE A 4 -5.46 0.26 16.88
CA PHE A 4 -5.30 0.10 15.43
C PHE A 4 -5.28 -1.37 14.91
N PRO A 5 -4.71 -2.37 15.62
CA PRO A 5 -4.78 -3.77 15.21
C PRO A 5 -6.22 -4.32 15.12
N GLN A 6 -7.12 -3.87 16.00
CA GLN A 6 -8.50 -4.36 16.06
C GLN A 6 -9.33 -3.91 14.83
N LYS A 7 -9.02 -2.73 14.27
CA LYS A 7 -9.62 -2.27 13.00
C LYS A 7 -9.05 -2.97 11.76
N LEU A 8 -7.82 -3.50 11.84
CA LEU A 8 -7.17 -4.25 10.75
C LEU A 8 -7.76 -5.66 10.58
N PHE A 9 -8.23 -6.27 11.66
CA PHE A 9 -8.91 -7.57 11.67
C PHE A 9 -10.44 -7.44 11.69
N ASP A 10 -10.99 -6.25 11.44
CA ASP A 10 -12.42 -6.07 11.25
C ASP A 10 -12.83 -6.50 9.83
N PHE A 11 -13.22 -7.77 9.69
CA PHE A 11 -13.71 -8.35 8.44
C PHE A 11 -15.09 -7.82 8.02
N SER A 12 -15.66 -6.82 8.71
CA SER A 12 -16.96 -6.26 8.36
C SER A 12 -16.95 -5.34 7.13
N PHE A 13 -15.78 -4.82 6.69
CA PHE A 13 -15.60 -3.94 5.52
C PHE A 13 -16.56 -2.72 5.44
N LYS A 14 -17.22 -2.33 6.54
CA LYS A 14 -18.20 -1.24 6.56
C LYS A 14 -17.57 0.16 6.47
N GLU A 15 -16.29 0.29 6.79
CA GLU A 15 -15.52 1.54 6.72
C GLU A 15 -14.32 1.36 5.80
N PHE A 16 -14.03 2.34 4.94
CA PHE A 16 -12.82 2.32 4.12
C PHE A 16 -11.58 2.53 5.00
N VAL A 17 -10.97 1.43 5.47
CA VAL A 17 -9.77 1.45 6.32
C VAL A 17 -8.50 1.79 5.51
N THR A 18 -8.58 1.72 4.18
CA THR A 18 -7.45 1.85 3.25
C THR A 18 -6.61 3.12 3.41
N PRO A 19 -7.15 4.36 3.46
CA PRO A 19 -6.33 5.56 3.66
C PRO A 19 -5.57 5.57 5.00
N THR A 20 -6.10 4.92 6.03
CA THR A 20 -5.47 4.83 7.35
C THR A 20 -4.32 3.81 7.36
N VAL A 21 -4.46 2.70 6.63
CA VAL A 21 -3.52 1.56 6.67
C VAL A 21 -2.46 1.66 5.57
N ILE A 22 -2.58 2.58 4.62
CA ILE A 22 -1.72 2.62 3.43
C ILE A 22 -0.23 2.71 3.75
N LYS A 23 0.15 3.42 4.82
CA LYS A 23 1.55 3.52 5.27
C LYS A 23 2.10 2.15 5.66
N ILE A 24 1.28 1.33 6.28
CA ILE A 24 1.64 -0.03 6.71
C ILE A 24 1.65 -0.99 5.53
N LEU A 25 0.72 -0.84 4.58
CA LEU A 25 0.77 -1.62 3.34
C LEU A 25 2.05 -1.33 2.55
N TYR A 26 2.46 -0.06 2.46
CA TYR A 26 3.71 0.29 1.81
C TYR A 26 4.93 -0.27 2.56
N ALA A 27 4.96 -0.19 3.90
CA ALA A 27 6.02 -0.79 4.69
C ALA A 27 6.10 -2.32 4.49
N LEU A 28 4.95 -3.01 4.47
CA LEU A 28 4.88 -4.44 4.21
C LEU A 28 5.37 -4.79 2.81
N ALA A 29 5.00 -3.99 1.80
CA ALA A 29 5.50 -4.16 0.44
C ALA A 29 7.03 -4.00 0.36
N LEU A 30 7.60 -2.98 1.03
CA LEU A 30 9.06 -2.80 1.09
C LEU A 30 9.77 -3.98 1.75
N VAL A 31 9.23 -4.48 2.87
CA VAL A 31 9.76 -5.68 3.54
C VAL A 31 9.69 -6.88 2.62
N GLY A 32 8.57 -7.10 1.94
CA GLY A 32 8.40 -8.19 0.96
C GLY A 32 9.40 -8.10 -0.20
N ILE A 33 9.62 -6.91 -0.75
CA ILE A 33 10.62 -6.68 -1.81
C ILE A 33 12.03 -6.96 -1.30
N GLY A 34 12.37 -6.53 -0.08
CA GLY A 34 13.65 -6.81 0.54
C GLY A 34 13.91 -8.30 0.74
N ILE A 35 12.92 -9.03 1.25
CA ILE A 35 12.98 -10.49 1.40
C ILE A 35 13.14 -11.16 0.04
N TYR A 36 12.33 -10.77 -0.95
CA TYR A 36 12.43 -11.29 -2.32
C TYR A 36 13.82 -11.08 -2.91
N CYS A 37 14.42 -9.91 -2.70
CA CYS A 37 15.78 -9.61 -3.14
C CYS A 37 16.81 -10.56 -2.51
N LEU A 38 16.77 -10.73 -1.18
CA LEU A 38 17.68 -11.64 -0.47
C LEU A 38 17.51 -13.09 -0.92
N VAL A 39 16.27 -13.58 -1.01
CA VAL A 39 15.98 -14.94 -1.47
C VAL A 39 16.50 -15.15 -2.89
N SER A 40 16.26 -14.19 -3.79
CA SER A 40 16.71 -14.27 -5.19
C SER A 40 18.24 -14.33 -5.32
N ILE A 41 18.96 -13.60 -4.46
CA ILE A 41 20.42 -13.65 -4.42
C ILE A 41 20.90 -15.02 -3.94
N ILE A 42 20.34 -15.51 -2.82
CA ILE A 42 20.72 -16.82 -2.25
C ILE A 42 20.47 -17.93 -3.25
N THR A 43 19.30 -17.97 -3.89
CA THR A 43 18.97 -18.98 -4.90
C THR A 43 19.89 -18.87 -6.12
N GLY A 44 20.26 -17.66 -6.54
CA GLY A 44 21.26 -17.44 -7.58
C GLY A 44 22.60 -18.10 -7.27
N PHE A 45 23.11 -17.96 -6.04
CA PHE A 45 24.36 -18.61 -5.64
C PHE A 45 24.25 -20.13 -5.52
N THR A 46 23.08 -20.67 -5.20
CA THR A 46 22.88 -22.14 -5.20
C THR A 46 22.96 -22.75 -6.60
N ALA A 47 22.68 -21.96 -7.66
CA ALA A 47 22.82 -22.41 -9.05
C ALA A 47 24.27 -22.31 -9.58
N GLY A 48 25.17 -21.65 -8.84
CA GLY A 48 26.58 -21.50 -9.18
C GLY A 48 27.08 -20.06 -9.06
N PHE A 49 28.41 -19.89 -8.99
CA PHE A 49 29.03 -18.59 -8.72
C PHE A 49 28.69 -17.50 -9.76
N GLY A 50 28.73 -17.86 -11.05
CA GLY A 50 28.38 -16.93 -12.13
C GLY A 50 26.92 -16.49 -12.10
N TYR A 51 26.00 -17.43 -11.79
CA TYR A 51 24.59 -17.13 -11.60
C TYR A 51 24.34 -16.26 -10.36
N GLY A 52 25.09 -16.47 -9.28
CA GLY A 52 25.03 -15.63 -8.08
C GLY A 52 25.41 -14.17 -8.35
N LEU A 53 26.49 -13.93 -9.10
CA LEU A 53 26.87 -12.56 -9.51
C LEU A 53 25.78 -11.88 -10.34
N LEU A 54 25.22 -12.62 -11.30
CA LEU A 54 24.17 -12.12 -12.17
C LEU A 54 22.88 -11.84 -11.37
N ALA A 55 22.55 -12.71 -10.42
CA ALA A 55 21.41 -12.55 -9.52
C ALA A 55 21.51 -11.31 -8.64
N ILE A 56 22.70 -10.90 -8.18
CA ILE A 56 22.87 -9.63 -7.43
C ILE A 56 22.41 -8.45 -8.28
N VAL A 57 22.93 -8.35 -9.51
CA VAL A 57 22.61 -7.21 -10.40
C VAL A 57 21.12 -7.19 -10.73
N ILE A 58 20.55 -8.34 -11.11
CA ILE A 58 19.12 -8.45 -11.42
C ILE A 58 18.26 -8.17 -10.19
N ALA A 59 18.57 -8.76 -9.04
CA ALA A 59 17.76 -8.59 -7.83
C ALA A 59 17.72 -7.13 -7.38
N VAL A 60 18.84 -6.40 -7.49
CA VAL A 60 18.89 -4.96 -7.19
C VAL A 60 18.03 -4.17 -8.16
N ILE A 61 18.15 -4.40 -9.47
CA ILE A 61 17.35 -3.68 -10.48
C ILE A 61 15.86 -3.97 -10.29
N VAL A 62 15.48 -5.24 -10.14
CA VAL A 62 14.09 -5.67 -9.95
C VAL A 62 13.52 -5.13 -8.65
N SER A 63 14.29 -5.13 -7.55
CA SER A 63 13.82 -4.58 -6.28
C SER A 63 13.63 -3.06 -6.35
N LEU A 64 14.53 -2.31 -7.00
CA LEU A 64 14.34 -0.88 -7.21
C LEU A 64 13.08 -0.56 -8.03
N ILE A 65 12.87 -1.29 -9.14
CA ILE A 65 11.65 -1.16 -9.93
C ILE A 65 10.43 -1.52 -9.09
N GLY A 66 10.50 -2.60 -8.31
CA GLY A 66 9.43 -3.02 -7.40
C GLY A 66 9.07 -1.94 -6.37
N ILE A 67 10.05 -1.24 -5.81
CA ILE A 67 9.82 -0.13 -4.87
C ILE A 67 9.09 1.03 -5.56
N ILE A 68 9.51 1.41 -6.77
CA ILE A 68 8.87 2.47 -7.55
C ILE A 68 7.43 2.08 -7.89
N VAL A 69 7.21 0.85 -8.36
CA VAL A 69 5.85 0.35 -8.68
C VAL A 69 4.97 0.32 -7.44
N ALA A 70 5.49 -0.17 -6.31
CA ALA A 70 4.76 -0.15 -5.04
C ALA A 70 4.39 1.27 -4.64
N ARG A 71 5.28 2.25 -4.86
CA ARG A 71 5.00 3.66 -4.57
C ARG A 71 3.88 4.22 -5.44
N VAL A 72 3.99 4.04 -6.75
CA VAL A 72 2.99 4.50 -7.72
C VAL A 72 1.63 3.87 -7.43
N TYR A 73 1.60 2.58 -7.12
CA TYR A 73 0.36 1.87 -6.79
C TYR A 73 -0.35 2.47 -5.56
N MET A 74 0.41 2.76 -4.50
CA MET A 74 -0.14 3.41 -3.30
C MET A 74 -0.62 4.84 -3.59
N GLU A 75 0.09 5.58 -4.44
CA GLU A 75 -0.32 6.92 -4.86
C GLU A 75 -1.63 6.88 -5.65
N VAL A 76 -1.77 5.94 -6.58
CA VAL A 76 -3.02 5.74 -7.33
C VAL A 76 -4.18 5.45 -6.38
N ILE A 77 -3.98 4.55 -5.40
CA ILE A 77 -5.00 4.26 -4.38
C ILE A 77 -5.40 5.54 -3.62
N MET A 78 -4.42 6.31 -3.14
CA MET A 78 -4.69 7.57 -2.41
C MET A 78 -5.44 8.59 -3.26
N VAL A 79 -5.09 8.70 -4.55
CA VAL A 79 -5.76 9.59 -5.48
C VAL A 79 -7.23 9.21 -5.63
N LEU A 80 -7.57 7.92 -5.73
CA LEU A 80 -8.96 7.48 -5.78
C LEU A 80 -9.74 7.89 -4.52
N PHE A 81 -9.16 7.69 -3.33
CA PHE A 81 -9.77 8.15 -2.08
C PHE A 81 -9.93 9.65 -2.00
N ARG A 82 -8.94 10.40 -2.50
CA ARG A 82 -9.01 11.86 -2.55
C ARG A 82 -10.11 12.35 -3.50
N ILE A 83 -10.31 11.68 -4.63
CA ILE A 83 -11.39 11.98 -5.57
C ILE A 83 -12.75 11.77 -4.90
N MET A 84 -12.94 10.67 -4.15
CA MET A 84 -14.19 10.44 -3.41
C MET A 84 -14.51 11.59 -2.45
N GLY A 85 -13.55 12.03 -1.64
CA GLY A 85 -13.75 13.17 -0.74
C GLY A 85 -14.05 14.49 -1.47
N LEU A 86 -13.44 14.71 -2.65
CA LEU A 86 -13.76 15.89 -3.48
C LEU A 86 -15.18 15.84 -4.05
N LEU A 87 -15.64 14.66 -4.48
CA LEU A 87 -17.01 14.47 -4.99
C LEU A 87 -18.04 14.74 -3.89
N GLU A 88 -17.81 14.25 -2.66
CA GLU A 88 -18.67 14.52 -1.51
C GLU A 88 -18.74 16.03 -1.21
N GLY A 89 -17.61 16.72 -1.21
CA GLY A 89 -17.56 18.17 -1.01
C GLY A 89 -18.32 18.95 -2.09
N MET A 90 -18.21 18.53 -3.36
CA MET A 90 -18.97 19.15 -4.46
C MET A 90 -20.48 18.88 -4.36
N ALA A 91 -20.88 17.68 -3.96
CA ALA A 91 -22.29 17.32 -3.77
C ALA A 91 -22.92 18.11 -2.61
N GLN A 92 -22.19 18.32 -1.51
CA GLN A 92 -22.62 19.21 -0.42
C GLN A 92 -22.73 20.67 -0.87
N ALA A 93 -21.73 21.19 -1.61
CA ALA A 93 -21.76 22.56 -2.12
C ALA A 93 -22.94 22.84 -3.08
N LYS A 94 -23.39 21.81 -3.82
CA LYS A 94 -24.58 21.87 -4.68
C LYS A 94 -25.90 21.60 -3.95
N GLY A 95 -25.87 21.35 -2.64
CA GLY A 95 -27.06 20.99 -1.86
C GLY A 95 -27.69 19.65 -2.24
N ALA A 96 -26.97 18.80 -2.97
CA ALA A 96 -27.43 17.48 -3.41
C ALA A 96 -27.33 16.41 -2.31
N LEU A 97 -26.48 16.65 -1.30
CA LEU A 97 -26.40 15.84 -0.08
C LEU A 97 -26.84 16.67 1.13
N PRO A 98 -27.59 16.06 2.09
CA PRO A 98 -27.87 16.71 3.36
C PRO A 98 -26.56 17.09 4.07
N PRO A 99 -26.54 18.16 4.88
CA PRO A 99 -25.38 18.49 5.70
C PRO A 99 -24.93 17.24 6.49
N PRO A 100 -23.61 17.01 6.62
CA PRO A 100 -23.12 15.86 7.36
C PRO A 100 -23.76 15.83 8.75
N ALA A 101 -24.37 14.69 9.09
CA ALA A 101 -25.09 14.53 10.35
C ALA A 101 -24.14 14.84 11.53
N PRO A 102 -24.63 15.51 12.60
CA PRO A 102 -23.81 15.80 13.77
C PRO A 102 -23.11 14.54 14.26
N PRO A 103 -21.85 14.63 14.72
CA PRO A 103 -21.16 13.50 15.33
C PRO A 103 -22.05 12.92 16.42
N GLN A 104 -22.46 11.65 16.26
CA GLN A 104 -23.20 10.98 17.30
C GLN A 104 -22.25 10.75 18.51
N PRO A 105 -22.71 11.04 19.74
CA PRO A 105 -21.88 10.99 20.94
C PRO A 105 -21.32 9.60 21.26
#